data_AF-A0A1W1CNZ7-F1
#
_entry.id   AF-A0A1W1CNZ7-F1
#
_cell.length_a   1.000
_cell.length_b   1.000
_cell.length_c   1.000
_cell.angle_alpha   90.00
_cell.angle_beta   90.00
_cell.angle_gamma   90.00
#
_symmetry.space_group_name_H-M   'P 1'
#
loop_
_entity.id
_entity.type
_entity.pdbx_description
1 polymer ?
#
loop_
_entity_poly.entity_id
_entity_poly.type
_entity_poly.pdbx_seq_one_letter_code
_entity_poly.pdbx_strand_id
1 'polypeptide(L)'
;MIFSKLHLFLLFFLFSLSLEAVEISGTIHYERVHAKNIGGSSYLDYSNITQETAKQVMVLAIDRSNNLVDSSFTDDNGDYVLSNIPSNTYVKIRVYAKMKKENRWDVKVIDNTDSDALYGIEGSFSNSGFSNSVRNLTATASSKNSPPFAILDSIYRAMKKILAVDSNANFPPLKANWSLNNISSGTYYDGEDNIMIQGDQQGDSDEYDDHIIIHEWGHYFERKFSRADNIGGMHGTGEYLDIRVAFGEGFGNAFSAIVTDDPIYFDTMGSNGWNMNIEHAIHETPGWFSEASIQRILYDLYDNHDDGADRLSLGFKPIYETLTNGEKNTLAFTSIFSFITELKKLNPSSTSKIDAIVGDEDIASIEDIYGSNRISNLQEGSLPLYRELTVDRTIGDICTLNYYGTFNKLSNHKYVRFTINKNDTYPIQVKQSNGNSSDPEFALFKTSPFENISINESGKVGIEKANLALTKGNYLLDIYDSNNIDKACYSVSVGKVTNVDNSNNNNNNSNDDNLSSNNNSNSDNSSSNSSTSSTTASVGLTLPDNIFLTTLILLTILFIPLFFIRKELKL
;
A
#
# COMPACT_ATOMS: atom_id res chain seq x y z
N MET A 1 -10.90 -8.97 -88.07
CA MET A 1 -9.43 -9.05 -88.02
C MET A 1 -8.97 -7.68 -87.53
N ILE A 2 -8.64 -7.43 -86.26
CA ILE A 2 -7.62 -8.06 -85.43
C ILE A 2 -8.18 -8.11 -84.00
N PHE A 3 -8.44 -9.33 -83.54
CA PHE A 3 -8.89 -9.67 -82.20
C PHE A 3 -7.67 -9.78 -81.28
N SER A 4 -7.89 -9.47 -80.00
CA SER A 4 -7.34 -10.23 -78.87
C SER A 4 -5.81 -10.35 -78.80
N LYS A 5 -5.14 -9.36 -78.21
CA LYS A 5 -3.83 -9.57 -77.55
C LYS A 5 -3.35 -8.35 -76.75
N LEU A 6 -4.20 -7.76 -75.92
CA LEU A 6 -3.71 -6.75 -74.97
C LEU A 6 -4.59 -6.57 -73.72
N HIS A 7 -5.24 -7.61 -73.23
CA HIS A 7 -5.98 -7.59 -71.95
C HIS A 7 -5.74 -8.89 -71.16
N LEU A 8 -4.59 -9.55 -71.37
CA LEU A 8 -4.18 -10.75 -70.65
C LEU A 8 -2.71 -10.67 -70.21
N PHE A 9 -2.23 -9.47 -69.90
CA PHE A 9 -0.88 -9.25 -69.35
C PHE A 9 -0.84 -8.22 -68.22
N LEU A 10 -2.01 -7.85 -67.68
CA LEU A 10 -2.15 -6.98 -66.52
C LEU A 10 -3.13 -7.56 -65.50
N LEU A 11 -3.16 -8.90 -65.39
CA LEU A 11 -3.88 -9.63 -64.34
C LEU A 11 -2.98 -10.71 -63.69
N PHE A 12 -1.67 -10.52 -63.80
CA PHE A 12 -0.62 -11.21 -63.06
C PHE A 12 0.34 -10.08 -62.64
N PHE A 13 0.70 -9.98 -61.36
CA PHE A 13 1.38 -8.84 -60.70
C PHE A 13 0.49 -7.76 -60.05
N LEU A 14 -0.60 -8.18 -59.42
CA LEU A 14 -0.94 -7.68 -58.08
C LEU A 14 -1.19 -8.90 -57.18
N PHE A 15 -0.25 -9.87 -57.19
CA PHE A 15 0.00 -10.56 -55.94
C PHE A 15 0.50 -9.45 -55.02
N SER A 16 -0.35 -9.04 -54.07
CA SER A 16 0.19 -8.58 -52.80
C SER A 16 1.29 -9.58 -52.45
N LEU A 17 2.55 -9.16 -52.46
CA LEU A 17 3.56 -9.87 -51.69
C LEU A 17 3.05 -9.79 -50.26
N SER A 18 2.22 -10.74 -49.84
CA SER A 18 2.26 -11.15 -48.45
C SER A 18 3.70 -11.61 -48.31
N LEU A 19 4.56 -10.79 -47.68
CA LEU A 19 5.80 -11.35 -47.16
C LEU A 19 5.36 -12.58 -46.37
N GLU A 20 5.80 -13.76 -46.82
CA GLU A 20 5.52 -14.99 -46.11
C GLU A 20 5.95 -14.74 -44.66
N ALA A 21 5.03 -14.82 -43.72
CA ALA A 21 5.37 -14.64 -42.32
C ALA A 21 5.99 -15.95 -41.82
N VAL A 22 7.00 -15.84 -40.97
CA VAL A 22 7.58 -16.95 -40.22
C VAL A 22 7.30 -16.75 -38.74
N GLU A 23 7.26 -17.85 -38.01
CA GLU A 23 7.17 -17.81 -36.56
C GLU A 23 8.56 -17.74 -35.93
N ILE A 24 8.71 -16.89 -34.91
CA ILE A 24 9.84 -16.96 -33.98
C ILE A 24 9.28 -17.30 -32.61
N SER A 25 9.75 -18.40 -32.04
CA SER A 25 9.41 -18.83 -30.68
C SER A 25 10.66 -19.01 -29.83
N GLY A 26 10.50 -19.27 -28.55
CA GLY A 26 11.61 -19.61 -27.66
C GLY A 26 11.25 -19.48 -26.20
N THR A 27 12.26 -19.66 -25.35
CA THR A 27 12.16 -19.50 -23.90
C THR A 27 12.98 -18.30 -23.42
N ILE A 28 12.43 -17.56 -22.47
CA ILE A 28 13.14 -16.52 -21.75
C ILE A 28 13.41 -16.99 -20.32
N HIS A 29 14.68 -16.92 -19.95
CA HIS A 29 15.14 -17.21 -18.59
C HIS A 29 15.80 -16.00 -17.95
N TYR A 30 15.98 -16.07 -16.63
CA TYR A 30 16.91 -15.22 -15.90
C TYR A 30 17.67 -16.03 -14.85
N GLU A 31 18.82 -15.54 -14.44
CA GLU A 31 19.59 -16.11 -13.33
C GLU A 31 19.13 -15.49 -12.00
N ARG A 32 18.70 -16.31 -11.05
CA ARG A 32 18.49 -15.90 -9.65
C ARG A 32 19.72 -16.25 -8.82
N VAL A 33 20.23 -15.27 -8.09
CA VAL A 33 21.22 -15.48 -7.03
C VAL A 33 20.45 -15.75 -5.74
N HIS A 34 20.67 -16.91 -5.12
CA HIS A 34 19.98 -17.25 -3.87
C HIS A 34 20.70 -16.67 -2.66
N ALA A 35 19.95 -16.35 -1.61
CA ALA A 35 20.55 -16.03 -0.32
C ALA A 35 21.12 -17.29 0.36
N LYS A 36 22.13 -17.08 1.19
CA LYS A 36 22.66 -18.08 2.11
C LYS A 36 22.62 -17.56 3.54
N ASN A 37 21.91 -18.30 4.38
CA ASN A 37 21.69 -17.95 5.78
C ASN A 37 22.72 -18.66 6.67
N ILE A 38 23.53 -17.90 7.41
CA ILE A 38 24.52 -18.43 8.37
C ILE A 38 24.42 -17.63 9.68
N GLY A 39 24.08 -18.32 10.77
CA GLY A 39 24.21 -17.77 12.13
C GLY A 39 23.45 -16.45 12.36
N GLY A 40 22.24 -16.34 11.81
CA GLY A 40 21.39 -15.13 11.90
C GLY A 40 21.71 -14.04 10.87
N SER A 41 22.70 -14.26 10.00
CA SER A 41 23.04 -13.35 8.90
C SER A 41 22.73 -13.96 7.53
N SER A 42 22.44 -13.10 6.56
CA SER A 42 22.08 -13.46 5.19
C SER A 42 22.91 -12.69 4.19
N TYR A 43 23.30 -13.35 3.10
CA TYR A 43 24.08 -12.75 2.02
C TYR A 43 23.79 -13.45 0.69
N LEU A 44 23.99 -12.74 -0.43
CA LEU A 44 23.85 -13.31 -1.77
C LEU A 44 24.93 -14.35 -2.07
N ASP A 45 24.52 -15.58 -2.36
CA ASP A 45 25.41 -16.69 -2.71
C ASP A 45 25.57 -16.80 -4.23
N TYR A 46 26.54 -16.06 -4.77
CA TYR A 46 26.92 -16.11 -6.19
C TYR A 46 27.51 -17.47 -6.63
N SER A 47 27.73 -18.42 -5.71
CA SER A 47 28.05 -19.81 -6.07
C SER A 47 26.80 -20.68 -6.23
N ASN A 48 25.64 -20.19 -5.80
CA ASN A 48 24.33 -20.84 -5.90
C ASN A 48 23.40 -20.02 -6.80
N ILE A 49 23.68 -20.06 -8.11
CA ILE A 49 22.84 -19.42 -9.13
C ILE A 49 21.96 -20.48 -9.78
N THR A 50 20.67 -20.17 -9.89
CA THR A 50 19.69 -20.99 -10.61
C THR A 50 19.19 -20.26 -11.83
N GLN A 51 18.84 -21.00 -12.88
CA GLN A 51 18.21 -20.44 -14.06
C GLN A 51 16.70 -20.65 -13.95
N GLU A 52 15.97 -19.55 -13.92
CA GLU A 52 14.52 -19.47 -13.67
C GLU A 52 13.79 -18.96 -14.91
N THR A 53 12.51 -19.29 -15.05
CA THR A 53 11.70 -18.83 -16.20
C THR A 53 11.19 -17.42 -15.97
N ALA A 54 11.33 -16.53 -16.96
CA ALA A 54 10.76 -15.20 -16.92
C ALA A 54 9.28 -15.25 -17.32
N LYS A 55 8.37 -15.15 -16.34
CA LYS A 55 6.93 -15.43 -16.52
C LYS A 55 6.17 -14.16 -16.89
N GLN A 56 5.24 -14.26 -17.84
CA GLN A 56 4.36 -13.15 -18.25
C GLN A 56 5.06 -11.87 -18.72
N VAL A 57 6.33 -11.95 -19.13
CA VAL A 57 7.14 -10.77 -19.52
C VAL A 57 6.96 -10.40 -20.98
N MET A 58 7.02 -9.11 -21.29
CA MET A 58 6.84 -8.58 -22.64
C MET A 58 8.01 -8.94 -23.55
N VAL A 59 7.71 -9.56 -24.70
CA VAL A 59 8.68 -9.94 -25.75
C VAL A 59 8.34 -9.23 -27.05
N LEU A 60 9.34 -8.58 -27.67
CA LEU A 60 9.21 -7.83 -28.91
C LEU A 60 10.19 -8.36 -29.96
N ALA A 61 9.75 -8.41 -31.22
CA ALA A 61 10.65 -8.43 -32.36
C ALA A 61 10.85 -7.00 -32.90
N ILE A 62 12.11 -6.58 -33.00
CA ILE A 62 12.49 -5.23 -33.44
C ILE A 62 13.35 -5.35 -34.72
N ASP A 63 13.06 -4.52 -35.73
CA ASP A 63 13.84 -4.47 -36.97
C ASP A 63 15.12 -3.60 -36.84
N ARG A 64 15.94 -3.55 -37.90
CA ARG A 64 17.18 -2.74 -37.91
C ARG A 64 16.93 -1.23 -37.87
N SER A 65 15.73 -0.78 -38.19
CA SER A 65 15.30 0.61 -38.09
C SER A 65 14.71 0.93 -36.71
N ASN A 66 14.79 -0.01 -35.77
CA ASN A 66 14.25 0.07 -34.41
C ASN A 66 12.71 0.18 -34.37
N ASN A 67 12.03 -0.29 -35.41
CA ASN A 67 10.57 -0.39 -35.41
C ASN A 67 10.12 -1.70 -34.77
N LEU A 68 8.98 -1.66 -34.09
CA LEU A 68 8.27 -2.85 -33.64
C LEU A 68 7.74 -3.63 -34.85
N VAL A 69 8.08 -4.92 -34.93
CA VAL A 69 7.60 -5.85 -35.95
C VAL A 69 6.43 -6.67 -35.41
N ASP A 70 6.62 -7.28 -34.24
CA ASP A 70 5.61 -8.09 -33.56
C ASP A 70 5.88 -8.08 -32.05
N SER A 71 4.87 -8.42 -31.24
CA SER A 71 4.95 -8.46 -29.78
C SER A 71 4.11 -9.57 -29.20
N SER A 72 4.58 -10.16 -28.10
CA SER A 72 3.88 -11.16 -27.31
C SER A 72 4.29 -11.06 -25.84
N PHE A 73 3.83 -12.00 -25.03
CA PHE A 73 4.28 -12.20 -23.66
C PHE A 73 4.72 -13.64 -23.47
N THR A 74 5.64 -13.89 -22.54
CA THR A 74 5.93 -15.27 -22.12
C THR A 74 4.76 -15.86 -21.35
N ASP A 75 4.61 -17.18 -21.36
CA ASP A 75 3.72 -17.89 -20.45
C ASP A 75 4.41 -18.20 -19.09
N ASP A 76 3.79 -19.05 -18.26
CA ASP A 76 4.34 -19.44 -16.94
C ASP A 76 5.58 -20.36 -17.05
N ASN A 77 5.83 -20.94 -18.22
CA ASN A 77 7.04 -21.71 -18.52
C ASN A 77 8.14 -20.84 -19.14
N GLY A 78 7.89 -19.54 -19.34
CA GLY A 78 8.81 -18.64 -20.02
C GLY A 78 8.79 -18.76 -21.54
N ASP A 79 7.87 -19.55 -22.10
CA ASP A 79 7.73 -19.76 -23.54
C ASP A 79 7.04 -18.56 -24.19
N TYR A 80 7.51 -18.13 -25.37
CA TYR A 80 6.87 -17.10 -26.18
C TYR A 80 6.77 -17.52 -27.65
N VAL A 81 5.81 -16.90 -28.35
CA VAL A 81 5.61 -17.04 -29.78
C VAL A 81 5.30 -15.68 -30.41
N LEU A 82 6.00 -15.35 -31.51
CA LEU A 82 5.76 -14.22 -32.39
C LEU A 82 5.41 -14.75 -33.78
N SER A 83 4.16 -14.62 -34.18
CA SER A 83 3.62 -15.30 -35.37
C SER A 83 3.63 -14.46 -36.65
N ASN A 84 3.90 -13.15 -36.55
CA ASN A 84 3.77 -12.21 -37.67
C ASN A 84 5.11 -11.61 -38.13
N ILE A 85 6.20 -12.39 -38.07
CA ILE A 85 7.52 -11.91 -38.47
C ILE A 85 7.67 -12.04 -40.00
N PRO A 86 7.96 -10.96 -40.74
CA PRO A 86 8.22 -11.07 -42.17
C PRO A 86 9.42 -11.97 -42.46
N SER A 87 9.29 -12.90 -43.41
CA SER A 87 10.40 -13.74 -43.87
C SER A 87 11.56 -12.91 -44.43
N ASN A 88 12.74 -13.52 -44.36
CA ASN A 88 14.00 -12.98 -44.87
C ASN A 88 14.33 -11.56 -44.37
N THR A 89 13.94 -11.23 -43.14
CA THR A 89 14.11 -9.91 -42.52
C THR A 89 15.00 -10.01 -41.29
N TYR A 90 15.92 -9.05 -41.11
CA TYR A 90 16.75 -9.00 -39.91
C TYR A 90 15.97 -8.40 -38.75
N VAL A 91 15.73 -9.23 -37.73
CA VAL A 91 15.10 -8.81 -36.48
C VAL A 91 15.94 -9.25 -35.29
N LYS A 92 15.86 -8.51 -34.19
CA LYS A 92 16.33 -8.95 -32.87
C LYS A 92 15.14 -9.17 -31.94
N ILE A 93 15.32 -10.04 -30.97
CA ILE A 93 14.35 -10.22 -29.89
C ILE A 93 14.77 -9.33 -28.74
N ARG A 94 13.85 -8.52 -28.23
CA ARG A 94 14.00 -7.70 -27.05
C ARG A 94 12.96 -8.11 -26.02
N VAL A 95 13.36 -8.27 -24.78
CA VAL A 95 12.48 -8.60 -23.66
C VAL A 95 12.56 -7.48 -22.64
N TYR A 96 11.42 -7.00 -22.18
CA TYR A 96 11.36 -6.01 -21.11
C TYR A 96 10.92 -6.65 -19.79
N ALA A 97 11.44 -6.15 -18.67
CA ALA A 97 10.96 -6.45 -17.32
C ALA A 97 9.60 -5.76 -17.08
N LYS A 98 8.59 -6.23 -17.81
CA LYS A 98 7.23 -5.71 -17.79
C LYS A 98 6.23 -6.83 -17.99
N MET A 99 5.29 -6.96 -17.06
CA MET A 99 4.07 -7.75 -17.21
C MET A 99 2.91 -6.85 -17.60
N LYS A 100 2.13 -7.23 -18.61
CA LYS A 100 0.91 -6.49 -18.95
C LYS A 100 -0.18 -7.41 -19.47
N LYS A 101 -1.36 -7.27 -18.91
CA LYS A 101 -2.58 -7.92 -19.39
C LYS A 101 -3.73 -6.94 -19.28
N GLU A 102 -4.42 -6.71 -20.40
CA GLU A 102 -5.48 -5.72 -20.50
C GLU A 102 -6.56 -5.96 -19.43
N ASN A 103 -6.94 -4.88 -18.72
CA ASN A 103 -7.91 -4.90 -17.63
C ASN A 103 -7.56 -5.88 -16.48
N ARG A 104 -6.30 -6.29 -16.35
CA ARG A 104 -5.85 -7.27 -15.35
C ARG A 104 -4.65 -6.79 -14.53
N TRP A 105 -3.57 -6.33 -15.19
CA TRP A 105 -2.37 -5.80 -14.54
C TRP A 105 -1.46 -5.04 -15.52
N ASP A 106 -0.71 -4.06 -15.02
CA ASP A 106 0.44 -3.43 -15.69
C ASP A 106 1.54 -3.22 -14.63
N VAL A 107 2.51 -4.12 -14.60
CA VAL A 107 3.61 -4.12 -13.63
C VAL A 107 4.92 -3.99 -14.38
N LYS A 108 5.80 -3.09 -13.94
CA LYS A 108 7.10 -2.87 -14.58
C LYS A 108 8.20 -2.57 -13.57
N VAL A 109 9.42 -2.99 -13.89
CA VAL A 109 10.62 -2.59 -13.16
C VAL A 109 11.36 -1.51 -13.96
N ILE A 110 11.61 -0.36 -13.36
CA ILE A 110 12.20 0.81 -14.01
C ILE A 110 13.41 1.33 -13.25
N ASP A 111 14.33 1.96 -13.99
CA ASP A 111 15.44 2.71 -13.41
C ASP A 111 14.98 4.13 -13.08
N ASN A 112 14.62 4.36 -11.82
CA ASN A 112 14.22 5.67 -11.31
C ASN A 112 15.37 6.70 -11.30
N THR A 113 16.60 6.27 -11.57
CA THR A 113 17.79 7.14 -11.68
C THR A 113 18.16 7.46 -13.12
N ASP A 114 17.51 6.82 -14.10
CA ASP A 114 17.69 7.04 -15.54
C ASP A 114 16.37 7.36 -16.24
N SER A 115 15.70 8.43 -15.80
CA SER A 115 14.44 8.92 -16.41
C SER A 115 13.34 7.86 -16.56
N ASP A 116 13.20 6.99 -15.56
CA ASP A 116 12.26 5.86 -15.52
C ASP A 116 12.44 4.86 -16.68
N ALA A 117 13.69 4.66 -17.12
CA ALA A 117 14.01 3.73 -18.20
C ALA A 117 13.56 2.30 -17.87
N LEU A 118 12.96 1.61 -18.85
CA LEU A 118 12.48 0.24 -18.69
C LEU A 118 13.63 -0.76 -18.88
N TYR A 119 13.87 -1.60 -17.87
CA TYR A 119 14.89 -2.65 -17.98
C TYR A 119 14.52 -3.72 -18.99
N GLY A 120 15.53 -4.25 -19.68
CA GLY A 120 15.34 -5.33 -20.64
C GLY A 120 16.64 -5.93 -21.15
N ILE A 121 16.52 -7.08 -21.79
CA ILE A 121 17.60 -7.77 -22.50
C ILE A 121 17.30 -7.85 -23.99
N GLU A 122 18.33 -7.97 -24.81
CA GLU A 122 18.17 -8.18 -26.24
C GLU A 122 19.16 -9.17 -26.81
N GLY A 123 18.70 -9.93 -27.80
CA GLY A 123 19.55 -10.78 -28.62
C GLY A 123 20.18 -10.01 -29.78
N SER A 124 21.08 -10.67 -30.49
CA SER A 124 21.68 -10.15 -31.73
C SER A 124 20.67 -10.15 -32.89
N PHE A 125 20.82 -9.18 -33.80
CA PHE A 125 20.08 -9.18 -35.06
C PHE A 125 20.37 -10.45 -35.87
N SER A 126 19.33 -11.19 -36.21
CA SER A 126 19.41 -12.40 -37.02
C SER A 126 18.30 -12.41 -38.07
N ASN A 127 18.63 -12.88 -39.28
CA ASN A 127 17.66 -13.01 -40.36
C ASN A 127 16.57 -14.03 -39.95
N SER A 128 15.30 -13.68 -40.14
CA SER A 128 14.15 -14.53 -39.83
C SER A 128 14.05 -15.76 -40.75
N GLY A 129 14.74 -15.77 -41.89
CA GLY A 129 14.75 -16.86 -42.84
C GLY A 129 13.40 -17.06 -43.52
N PHE A 130 13.22 -18.22 -44.16
CA PHE A 130 11.97 -18.63 -44.81
C PHE A 130 11.27 -19.75 -44.04
N SER A 131 11.69 -20.02 -42.81
CA SER A 131 11.14 -21.09 -41.96
C SER A 131 11.18 -20.64 -40.52
N ASN A 132 10.27 -21.21 -39.71
CA ASN A 132 10.18 -20.89 -38.30
C ASN A 132 11.51 -21.15 -37.57
N SER A 133 11.79 -20.38 -36.53
CA SER A 133 13.04 -20.49 -35.76
C SER A 133 12.81 -20.34 -34.27
N VAL A 134 13.72 -20.91 -33.48
CA VAL A 134 13.71 -20.80 -32.02
C VAL A 134 14.83 -19.85 -31.58
N ARG A 135 14.51 -18.87 -30.73
CA ARG A 135 15.45 -17.87 -30.20
C ARG A 135 15.25 -17.72 -28.70
N ASN A 136 16.13 -18.34 -27.92
CA ASN A 136 16.12 -18.26 -26.46
C ASN A 136 17.00 -17.10 -25.99
N LEU A 137 16.64 -16.49 -24.85
CA LEU A 137 17.47 -15.49 -24.19
C LEU A 137 17.51 -15.78 -22.68
N THR A 138 18.63 -15.42 -22.05
CA THR A 138 18.80 -15.49 -20.60
C THR A 138 19.33 -14.14 -20.11
N ALA A 139 18.64 -13.54 -19.14
CA ALA A 139 19.19 -12.44 -18.36
C ALA A 139 20.16 -13.00 -17.32
N THR A 140 21.42 -12.58 -17.32
CA THR A 140 22.44 -13.17 -16.44
C THR A 140 22.81 -12.23 -15.30
N ALA A 141 23.12 -12.81 -14.14
CA ALA A 141 23.60 -12.10 -12.96
C ALA A 141 25.00 -11.54 -13.21
N SER A 142 25.83 -12.28 -13.94
CA SER A 142 27.17 -11.84 -14.35
C SER A 142 27.17 -10.56 -15.20
N SER A 143 26.11 -10.33 -15.99
CA SER A 143 25.92 -9.11 -16.77
C SER A 143 25.02 -8.09 -16.07
N LYS A 144 24.62 -8.35 -14.81
CA LYS A 144 23.72 -7.51 -13.99
C LYS A 144 22.36 -7.22 -14.63
N ASN A 145 21.91 -8.10 -15.53
CA ASN A 145 20.67 -7.91 -16.28
C ASN A 145 19.50 -8.71 -15.70
N SER A 146 19.75 -9.69 -14.83
CA SER A 146 18.71 -10.50 -14.17
C SER A 146 17.95 -9.85 -13.01
N PRO A 147 18.48 -8.89 -12.22
CA PRO A 147 17.77 -8.31 -11.08
C PRO A 147 16.33 -7.85 -11.40
N PRO A 148 16.07 -7.11 -12.50
CA PRO A 148 14.71 -6.66 -12.82
C PRO A 148 13.73 -7.81 -13.10
N PHE A 149 14.22 -8.96 -13.57
CA PHE A 149 13.38 -10.14 -13.80
C PHE A 149 13.11 -10.94 -12.52
N ALA A 150 14.08 -10.98 -11.59
CA ALA A 150 13.89 -11.57 -10.27
C ALA A 150 12.85 -10.80 -9.45
N ILE A 151 12.95 -9.47 -9.42
CA ILE A 151 11.96 -8.58 -8.78
C ILE A 151 10.55 -8.83 -9.33
N LEU A 152 10.42 -8.88 -10.65
CA LEU A 152 9.14 -9.07 -11.31
C LEU A 152 8.55 -10.46 -11.03
N ASP A 153 9.38 -11.49 -10.88
CA ASP A 153 8.95 -12.84 -10.52
C ASP A 153 8.48 -12.92 -9.06
N SER A 154 9.13 -12.23 -8.11
CA SER A 154 8.65 -12.12 -6.71
C SER A 154 7.26 -11.47 -6.65
N ILE A 155 7.06 -10.37 -7.39
CA ILE A 155 5.74 -9.73 -7.53
C ILE A 155 4.72 -10.68 -8.18
N TYR A 156 5.11 -11.41 -9.23
CA TYR A 156 4.23 -12.36 -9.89
C TYR A 156 3.81 -13.51 -8.95
N ARG A 157 4.71 -13.98 -8.09
CA ARG A 157 4.43 -14.99 -7.07
C ARG A 157 3.33 -14.53 -6.12
N ALA A 158 3.42 -13.29 -5.63
CA ALA A 158 2.39 -12.68 -4.78
C ALA A 158 1.04 -12.56 -5.52
N MET A 159 1.05 -12.07 -6.76
CA MET A 159 -0.14 -12.02 -7.61
C MET A 159 -0.78 -13.41 -7.80
N LYS A 160 0.03 -14.46 -8.00
CA LYS A 160 -0.45 -15.84 -8.16
C LYS A 160 -1.09 -16.38 -6.88
N LYS A 161 -0.55 -16.04 -5.69
CA LYS A 161 -1.16 -16.40 -4.41
C LYS A 161 -2.56 -15.82 -4.28
N ILE A 162 -2.75 -14.54 -4.64
CA ILE A 162 -4.08 -13.92 -4.69
C ILE A 162 -4.99 -14.60 -5.71
N LEU A 163 -4.50 -14.80 -6.95
CA LEU A 163 -5.29 -15.40 -8.03
C LEU A 163 -5.76 -16.83 -7.73
N ALA A 164 -5.07 -17.54 -6.84
CA ALA A 164 -5.46 -18.88 -6.40
C ALA A 164 -6.74 -18.88 -5.54
N VAL A 165 -7.02 -17.77 -4.83
CA VAL A 165 -8.20 -17.62 -3.97
C VAL A 165 -9.25 -16.67 -4.54
N ASP A 166 -8.83 -15.71 -5.39
CA ASP A 166 -9.70 -14.85 -6.20
C ASP A 166 -9.18 -14.75 -7.64
N SER A 167 -9.69 -15.63 -8.51
CA SER A 167 -9.35 -15.62 -9.93
C SER A 167 -9.78 -14.34 -10.67
N ASN A 168 -10.71 -13.55 -10.13
CA ASN A 168 -11.21 -12.32 -10.73
C ASN A 168 -10.45 -11.07 -10.27
N ALA A 169 -9.49 -11.21 -9.35
CA ALA A 169 -8.66 -10.10 -8.88
C ALA A 169 -8.03 -9.34 -10.05
N ASN A 170 -8.23 -8.02 -10.07
CA ASN A 170 -7.61 -7.11 -11.01
C ASN A 170 -6.63 -6.24 -10.23
N PHE A 171 -5.36 -6.27 -10.63
CA PHE A 171 -4.28 -5.54 -9.96
C PHE A 171 -4.14 -4.17 -10.61
N PRO A 172 -4.30 -3.07 -9.84
CA PRO A 172 -3.88 -1.75 -10.29
C PRO A 172 -2.43 -1.73 -10.81
N PRO A 173 -2.05 -0.74 -11.61
CA PRO A 173 -0.67 -0.60 -12.06
C PRO A 173 0.30 -0.46 -10.87
N LEU A 174 1.51 -1.01 -11.03
CA LEU A 174 2.57 -0.96 -10.04
C LEU A 174 3.92 -0.75 -10.74
N LYS A 175 4.75 0.14 -10.20
CA LYS A 175 6.14 0.31 -10.61
C LYS A 175 7.07 -0.16 -9.49
N ALA A 176 8.02 -1.01 -9.83
CA ALA A 176 9.17 -1.28 -8.97
C ALA A 176 10.34 -0.41 -9.46
N ASN A 177 10.83 0.46 -8.59
CA ASN A 177 11.90 1.41 -8.84
C ASN A 177 13.17 0.82 -8.27
N TRP A 178 14.03 0.33 -9.15
CA TRP A 178 15.27 -0.32 -8.77
C TRP A 178 16.41 0.24 -9.61
N SER A 179 17.58 0.43 -9.01
CA SER A 179 18.80 0.76 -9.70
C SER A 179 19.97 0.48 -8.78
N LEU A 180 21.14 0.20 -9.35
CA LEU A 180 22.39 0.11 -8.58
C LEU A 180 22.77 1.44 -7.90
N ASN A 181 22.11 2.54 -8.27
CA ASN A 181 22.29 3.86 -7.70
C ASN A 181 21.33 4.15 -6.52
N ASN A 182 20.40 3.24 -6.20
CA ASN A 182 19.52 3.35 -5.04
C ASN A 182 20.26 2.86 -3.79
N ILE A 183 21.02 3.75 -3.13
CA ILE A 183 22.03 3.37 -2.11
C ILE A 183 21.73 3.75 -0.66
N SER A 184 20.59 4.37 -0.33
CA SER A 184 20.39 4.88 1.04
C SER A 184 18.94 5.20 1.45
N SER A 185 17.94 4.48 0.96
CA SER A 185 16.53 4.84 1.22
C SER A 185 15.66 3.76 1.84
N GLY A 186 16.21 2.57 2.11
CA GLY A 186 15.37 1.41 2.42
C GLY A 186 14.63 0.91 1.17
N THR A 187 14.13 -0.32 1.26
CA THR A 187 13.07 -0.78 0.37
C THR A 187 11.73 -0.45 1.03
N TYR A 188 10.83 0.18 0.27
CA TYR A 188 9.53 0.63 0.80
C TYR A 188 8.48 0.82 -0.30
N TYR A 189 7.21 0.63 0.04
CA TYR A 189 6.07 1.06 -0.75
C TYR A 189 5.68 2.51 -0.44
N ASP A 190 5.45 3.33 -1.48
CA ASP A 190 5.20 4.78 -1.34
C ASP A 190 3.78 5.15 -0.90
N GLY A 191 2.89 4.17 -0.72
CA GLY A 191 1.48 4.40 -0.40
C GLY A 191 0.56 4.60 -1.61
N GLU A 192 1.11 4.67 -2.82
CA GLU A 192 0.39 4.94 -4.07
C GLU A 192 0.56 3.86 -5.14
N ASP A 193 1.64 3.86 -5.90
CA ASP A 193 1.84 2.95 -7.04
C ASP A 193 3.30 2.59 -7.29
N ASN A 194 4.18 2.85 -6.31
CA ASN A 194 5.61 2.63 -6.44
C ASN A 194 6.14 1.82 -5.25
N ILE A 195 6.91 0.77 -5.55
CA ILE A 195 7.84 0.16 -4.60
C ILE A 195 9.23 0.71 -4.95
N MET A 196 9.91 1.27 -3.97
CA MET A 196 11.32 1.65 -4.04
C MET A 196 12.14 0.46 -3.55
N ILE A 197 13.15 0.03 -4.31
CA ILE A 197 13.98 -1.13 -3.99
C ILE A 197 15.44 -0.70 -3.92
N GLN A 198 16.15 -1.10 -2.86
CA GLN A 198 17.59 -0.88 -2.74
C GLN A 198 18.36 -1.72 -3.77
N GLY A 199 19.46 -1.16 -4.25
CA GLY A 199 20.35 -1.83 -5.19
C GLY A 199 21.82 -1.57 -4.87
N ASP A 200 22.15 -1.23 -3.63
CA ASP A 200 23.53 -1.04 -3.21
C ASP A 200 24.26 -2.38 -3.12
N GLN A 201 24.89 -2.77 -4.22
CA GLN A 201 25.68 -3.99 -4.30
C GLN A 201 26.82 -4.07 -3.24
N GLN A 202 27.25 -2.95 -2.66
CA GLN A 202 28.29 -2.90 -1.62
C GLN A 202 27.71 -2.83 -0.20
N GLY A 203 26.41 -2.55 -0.08
CA GLY A 203 25.65 -2.40 1.14
C GLY A 203 24.45 -3.32 1.09
N ASP A 204 23.27 -2.73 0.91
CA ASP A 204 21.96 -3.40 0.88
C ASP A 204 21.47 -3.61 -0.56
N SER A 205 21.31 -4.88 -0.96
CA SER A 205 20.91 -5.28 -2.31
C SER A 205 19.67 -6.17 -2.28
N ASP A 206 18.50 -5.54 -2.38
CA ASP A 206 17.21 -6.23 -2.22
C ASP A 206 16.71 -6.91 -3.50
N GLU A 207 17.43 -6.82 -4.62
CA GLU A 207 16.92 -7.32 -5.92
C GLU A 207 16.60 -8.82 -5.99
N TYR A 208 17.18 -9.61 -5.10
CA TYR A 208 16.93 -11.05 -4.99
C TYR A 208 16.25 -11.43 -3.68
N ASP A 209 15.92 -10.46 -2.84
CA ASP A 209 15.34 -10.68 -1.52
C ASP A 209 13.82 -10.75 -1.68
N ASP A 210 13.34 -11.94 -2.03
CA ASP A 210 11.95 -12.15 -2.38
C ASP A 210 11.02 -11.86 -1.21
N HIS A 211 11.40 -12.18 0.02
CA HIS A 211 10.63 -11.78 1.21
C HIS A 211 10.48 -10.27 1.33
N ILE A 212 11.54 -9.48 1.14
CA ILE A 212 11.51 -8.00 1.21
C ILE A 212 10.61 -7.43 0.11
N ILE A 213 10.78 -7.88 -1.14
CA ILE A 213 9.96 -7.41 -2.27
C ILE A 213 8.49 -7.77 -2.06
N ILE A 214 8.21 -8.95 -1.52
CA ILE A 214 6.82 -9.40 -1.27
C ILE A 214 6.23 -8.68 -0.05
N HIS A 215 7.02 -8.33 0.97
CA HIS A 215 6.59 -7.49 2.09
C HIS A 215 6.03 -6.16 1.59
N GLU A 216 6.79 -5.45 0.77
CA GLU A 216 6.35 -4.17 0.20
C GLU A 216 5.17 -4.33 -0.76
N TRP A 217 5.14 -5.44 -1.50
CA TRP A 217 3.96 -5.77 -2.29
C TRP A 217 2.73 -6.04 -1.41
N GLY A 218 2.93 -6.55 -0.19
CA GLY A 218 1.93 -6.68 0.85
C GLY A 218 1.29 -5.34 1.20
N HIS A 219 2.07 -4.28 1.41
CA HIS A 219 1.51 -2.94 1.63
C HIS A 219 0.75 -2.40 0.42
N TYR A 220 1.25 -2.65 -0.80
CA TYR A 220 0.50 -2.38 -2.03
C TYR A 220 -0.85 -3.13 -2.02
N PHE A 221 -0.86 -4.41 -1.61
CA PHE A 221 -2.07 -5.20 -1.48
C PHE A 221 -3.05 -4.59 -0.46
N GLU A 222 -2.57 -4.23 0.74
CA GLU A 222 -3.40 -3.60 1.76
C GLU A 222 -4.09 -2.35 1.22
N ARG A 223 -3.32 -1.50 0.51
CA ARG A 223 -3.80 -0.25 -0.05
C ARG A 223 -4.82 -0.43 -1.18
N LYS A 224 -4.64 -1.43 -2.05
CA LYS A 224 -5.47 -1.60 -3.27
C LYS A 224 -6.65 -2.55 -3.10
N PHE A 225 -6.52 -3.57 -2.26
CA PHE A 225 -7.52 -4.63 -2.10
C PHE A 225 -8.24 -4.56 -0.75
N SER A 226 -7.52 -4.22 0.31
CA SER A 226 -8.01 -4.10 1.69
C SER A 226 -8.24 -2.62 2.07
N ARG A 227 -7.90 -2.26 3.30
CA ARG A 227 -7.64 -0.90 3.78
C ARG A 227 -6.29 -0.90 4.52
N ALA A 228 -5.51 0.17 4.35
CA ALA A 228 -4.24 0.39 5.03
C ALA A 228 -4.33 1.69 5.83
N ASP A 229 -4.38 1.57 7.17
CA ASP A 229 -4.36 2.73 8.07
C ASP A 229 -2.97 2.96 8.70
N ASN A 230 -1.97 2.16 8.33
CA ASN A 230 -0.58 2.29 8.77
C ASN A 230 -0.06 3.71 8.46
N ILE A 231 0.54 4.36 9.47
CA ILE A 231 1.10 5.72 9.39
C ILE A 231 2.60 5.72 9.05
N GLY A 232 3.21 4.55 8.91
CA GLY A 232 4.62 4.36 8.59
C GLY A 232 5.58 4.87 9.68
N GLY A 233 6.79 5.23 9.26
CA GLY A 233 7.86 5.71 10.13
C GLY A 233 8.84 4.63 10.55
N MET A 234 9.98 5.02 11.12
CA MET A 234 11.03 4.09 11.55
C MET A 234 10.50 3.10 12.59
N HIS A 235 10.75 1.81 12.40
CA HIS A 235 10.44 0.77 13.36
C HIS A 235 11.52 -0.32 13.35
N GLY A 236 11.48 -1.20 14.35
CA GLY A 236 12.30 -2.40 14.40
C GLY A 236 11.66 -3.47 15.25
N THR A 237 12.25 -4.66 15.20
CA THR A 237 11.81 -5.82 15.98
C THR A 237 11.82 -5.51 17.48
N GLY A 238 10.76 -5.93 18.18
CA GLY A 238 10.65 -5.80 19.63
C GLY A 238 10.23 -4.40 20.13
N GLU A 239 9.83 -3.49 19.24
CA GLU A 239 9.31 -2.18 19.63
C GLU A 239 7.81 -2.22 20.00
N TYR A 240 7.41 -1.31 20.89
CA TYR A 240 6.01 -1.08 21.20
C TYR A 240 5.43 -0.08 20.21
N LEU A 241 4.74 -0.56 19.18
CA LEU A 241 4.28 0.25 18.05
C LEU A 241 2.82 0.71 18.22
N ASP A 242 2.44 1.73 17.46
CA ASP A 242 1.03 2.02 17.21
C ASP A 242 0.35 0.80 16.56
N ILE A 243 -0.90 0.54 16.92
CA ILE A 243 -1.64 -0.66 16.48
C ILE A 243 -1.79 -0.79 14.97
N ARG A 244 -1.77 0.35 14.25
CA ARG A 244 -1.87 0.39 12.78
C ARG A 244 -0.57 -0.02 12.13
N VAL A 245 0.55 0.37 12.75
CA VAL A 245 1.92 0.08 12.29
C VAL A 245 2.26 -1.37 12.61
N ALA A 246 2.06 -1.80 13.86
CA ALA A 246 2.27 -3.19 14.26
C ALA A 246 1.55 -4.16 13.32
N PHE A 247 0.31 -3.84 12.94
CA PHE A 247 -0.47 -4.67 12.04
C PHE A 247 0.04 -4.65 10.61
N GLY A 248 0.28 -3.47 10.03
CA GLY A 248 0.76 -3.35 8.65
C GLY A 248 2.10 -4.07 8.45
N GLU A 249 3.07 -3.79 9.32
CA GLU A 249 4.41 -4.38 9.23
C GLU A 249 4.37 -5.89 9.52
N GLY A 250 3.61 -6.32 10.53
CA GLY A 250 3.47 -7.74 10.86
C GLY A 250 2.76 -8.51 9.74
N PHE A 251 1.81 -7.87 9.07
CA PHE A 251 1.17 -8.41 7.87
C PHE A 251 2.16 -8.55 6.72
N GLY A 252 3.00 -7.55 6.44
CA GLY A 252 4.02 -7.63 5.40
C GLY A 252 4.95 -8.83 5.59
N ASN A 253 5.49 -8.99 6.82
CA ASN A 253 6.38 -10.09 7.17
C ASN A 253 5.68 -11.43 6.98
N ALA A 254 4.51 -11.62 7.59
CA ALA A 254 3.76 -12.87 7.44
C ALA A 254 3.37 -13.16 6.00
N PHE A 255 2.89 -12.16 5.27
CA PHE A 255 2.44 -12.31 3.89
C PHE A 255 3.58 -12.75 2.98
N SER A 256 4.79 -12.24 3.21
CA SER A 256 5.98 -12.69 2.50
C SER A 256 6.20 -14.20 2.67
N ALA A 257 6.19 -14.72 3.90
CA ALA A 257 6.31 -16.15 4.17
C ALA A 257 5.13 -16.98 3.64
N ILE A 258 3.91 -16.45 3.71
CA ILE A 258 2.72 -17.10 3.15
C ILE A 258 2.84 -17.24 1.63
N VAL A 259 3.31 -16.22 0.92
CA VAL A 259 3.51 -16.26 -0.53
C VAL A 259 4.66 -17.18 -0.92
N THR A 260 5.72 -17.18 -0.11
CA THR A 260 6.91 -18.00 -0.37
C THR A 260 6.76 -19.44 0.10
N ASP A 261 5.75 -19.75 0.90
CA ASP A 261 5.65 -21.03 1.61
C ASP A 261 6.99 -21.37 2.32
N ASP A 262 7.68 -20.33 2.80
CA ASP A 262 8.99 -20.38 3.44
C ASP A 262 9.01 -19.40 4.63
N PRO A 263 9.11 -19.90 5.87
CA PRO A 263 9.10 -19.05 7.05
C PRO A 263 10.41 -18.30 7.27
N ILE A 264 11.47 -18.58 6.51
CA ILE A 264 12.77 -17.93 6.69
C ILE A 264 12.78 -16.60 5.95
N TYR A 265 12.38 -15.54 6.65
CA TYR A 265 12.51 -14.16 6.18
C TYR A 265 13.98 -13.74 6.20
N PHE A 266 14.44 -13.04 5.17
CA PHE A 266 15.81 -12.56 5.09
C PHE A 266 15.95 -11.24 4.31
N ASP A 267 17.04 -10.57 4.59
CA ASP A 267 17.49 -9.31 3.99
C ASP A 267 19.01 -9.40 3.83
N THR A 268 19.48 -9.23 2.60
CA THR A 268 20.89 -9.36 2.23
C THR A 268 21.59 -8.00 2.15
N MET A 269 22.26 -7.64 3.24
CA MET A 269 23.09 -6.44 3.31
C MET A 269 24.59 -6.78 3.28
N GLY A 270 25.12 -7.23 2.15
CA GLY A 270 26.55 -7.52 1.98
C GLY A 270 27.05 -8.56 2.99
N SER A 271 27.88 -8.17 3.97
CA SER A 271 28.31 -9.03 5.08
C SER A 271 27.52 -8.87 6.38
N ASN A 272 26.52 -7.99 6.38
CA ASN A 272 25.77 -7.54 7.55
C ASN A 272 24.25 -7.80 7.43
N GLY A 273 23.82 -8.57 6.43
CA GLY A 273 22.41 -8.94 6.29
C GLY A 273 21.93 -9.78 7.48
N TRP A 274 20.63 -10.03 7.53
CA TRP A 274 19.98 -10.69 8.65
C TRP A 274 18.86 -11.62 8.18
N ASN A 275 18.47 -12.56 9.04
CA ASN A 275 17.30 -13.39 8.84
C ASN A 275 16.57 -13.66 10.15
N MET A 276 15.30 -14.00 10.02
CA MET A 276 14.48 -14.56 11.08
C MET A 276 13.65 -15.72 10.55
N ASN A 277 13.33 -16.65 11.44
CA ASN A 277 12.28 -17.63 11.16
C ASN A 277 10.98 -17.06 11.71
N ILE A 278 10.01 -16.76 10.86
CA ILE A 278 8.72 -16.18 11.26
C ILE A 278 7.98 -17.10 12.23
N GLU A 279 8.00 -18.41 12.01
CA GLU A 279 7.37 -19.43 12.86
C GLU A 279 7.98 -19.46 14.27
N HIS A 280 9.32 -19.42 14.35
CA HIS A 280 10.05 -19.62 15.60
C HIS A 280 10.82 -18.38 16.03
N ALA A 281 10.32 -17.20 15.66
CA ALA A 281 10.92 -15.94 16.06
C ALA A 281 10.90 -15.84 17.59
N ILE A 282 11.91 -15.18 18.16
CA ILE A 282 11.96 -14.94 19.60
C ILE A 282 10.76 -14.06 19.99
N HIS A 283 10.05 -14.41 21.07
CA HIS A 283 8.98 -13.57 21.63
C HIS A 283 9.56 -12.33 22.32
N GLU A 284 10.14 -11.43 21.54
CA GLU A 284 10.59 -10.13 22.01
C GLU A 284 9.36 -9.22 22.13
N THR A 285 8.99 -8.87 23.38
CA THR A 285 7.85 -8.01 23.70
C THR A 285 6.52 -8.48 23.11
N PRO A 286 6.04 -9.69 23.46
CA PRO A 286 4.79 -10.21 22.92
C PRO A 286 3.62 -9.28 23.27
N GLY A 287 2.72 -9.08 22.32
CA GLY A 287 1.51 -8.29 22.51
C GLY A 287 0.93 -7.70 21.23
N TRP A 288 -0.27 -7.14 21.33
CA TRP A 288 -1.02 -6.56 20.21
C TRP A 288 -0.38 -5.30 19.58
N PHE A 289 0.66 -4.77 20.20
CA PHE A 289 1.48 -3.64 19.73
C PHE A 289 2.77 -4.09 19.05
N SER A 290 3.04 -5.41 18.99
CA SER A 290 4.26 -5.97 18.45
C SER A 290 4.04 -6.48 17.03
N GLU A 291 4.86 -5.99 16.11
CA GLU A 291 4.97 -6.49 14.74
C GLU A 291 5.29 -8.00 14.72
N ALA A 292 6.21 -8.43 15.58
CA ALA A 292 6.64 -9.83 15.71
C ALA A 292 5.52 -10.75 16.23
N SER A 293 4.64 -10.24 17.10
CA SER A 293 3.45 -11.01 17.50
C SER A 293 2.45 -11.14 16.36
N ILE A 294 2.22 -10.07 15.61
CA ILE A 294 1.23 -10.08 14.53
C ILE A 294 1.68 -10.98 13.39
N GLN A 295 2.96 -10.95 13.00
CA GLN A 295 3.45 -11.83 11.93
C GLN A 295 3.28 -13.31 12.28
N ARG A 296 3.54 -13.69 13.54
CA ARG A 296 3.39 -15.08 14.02
C ARG A 296 1.94 -15.51 14.01
N ILE A 297 1.06 -14.72 14.63
CA ILE A 297 -0.39 -14.99 14.60
C ILE A 297 -0.88 -15.18 13.17
N LEU A 298 -0.48 -14.33 12.22
CA LEU A 298 -0.94 -14.44 10.84
C LEU A 298 -0.37 -15.66 10.11
N TYR A 299 0.87 -16.04 10.41
CA TYR A 299 1.51 -17.21 9.83
C TYR A 299 0.95 -18.52 10.42
N ASP A 300 0.77 -18.62 11.74
CA ASP A 300 0.13 -19.75 12.43
C ASP A 300 -1.31 -19.97 11.95
N LEU A 301 -2.06 -18.88 11.71
CA LEU A 301 -3.40 -18.99 11.13
C LEU A 301 -3.39 -19.60 9.72
N TYR A 302 -2.29 -19.42 8.98
CA TYR A 302 -2.14 -19.85 7.59
C TYR A 302 -1.64 -21.27 7.45
N ASP A 303 -0.55 -21.59 8.13
CA ASP A 303 0.31 -22.71 7.82
C ASP A 303 -0.30 -24.04 8.33
N ASN A 304 0.46 -25.13 8.34
CA ASN A 304 -0.07 -26.44 8.76
C ASN A 304 0.79 -27.16 9.79
N HIS A 305 1.77 -26.46 10.35
CA HIS A 305 2.69 -27.00 11.33
C HIS A 305 2.10 -26.93 12.73
N ASP A 306 1.67 -28.07 13.28
CA ASP A 306 1.22 -28.13 14.68
C ASP A 306 2.44 -28.04 15.61
N ASP A 307 2.69 -26.87 16.18
CA ASP A 307 3.75 -26.60 17.15
C ASP A 307 3.24 -26.57 18.61
N GLY A 308 1.96 -26.84 18.81
CA GLY A 308 1.27 -26.96 20.09
C GLY A 308 0.26 -25.84 20.34
N ALA A 309 0.66 -24.58 20.12
CA ALA A 309 -0.24 -23.43 20.17
C ALA A 309 -0.99 -23.27 18.84
N ASP A 310 -0.31 -23.53 17.71
CA ASP A 310 -0.98 -23.70 16.43
C ASP A 310 -1.53 -25.13 16.27
N ARG A 311 -2.86 -25.21 16.08
CA ARG A 311 -3.58 -26.44 15.71
C ARG A 311 -4.62 -26.14 14.64
N LEU A 312 -4.43 -25.04 13.92
CA LEU A 312 -5.41 -24.44 13.03
C LEU A 312 -4.77 -24.00 11.72
N SER A 313 -4.82 -24.88 10.73
CA SER A 313 -4.55 -24.52 9.35
C SER A 313 -5.80 -23.96 8.66
N LEU A 314 -5.95 -22.63 8.59
CA LEU A 314 -7.03 -22.03 7.78
C LEU A 314 -6.66 -21.97 6.29
N GLY A 315 -5.36 -21.98 5.98
CA GLY A 315 -4.85 -21.60 4.68
C GLY A 315 -5.13 -20.14 4.34
N PHE A 316 -4.78 -19.74 3.12
CA PHE A 316 -4.77 -18.31 2.77
C PHE A 316 -6.16 -17.70 2.54
N LYS A 317 -7.16 -18.51 2.14
CA LYS A 317 -8.47 -17.98 1.72
C LYS A 317 -9.22 -17.22 2.83
N PRO A 318 -9.36 -17.74 4.07
CA PRO A 318 -10.05 -17.00 5.12
C PRO A 318 -9.32 -15.70 5.53
N ILE A 319 -7.98 -15.67 5.47
CA ILE A 319 -7.17 -14.48 5.71
C ILE A 319 -7.46 -13.43 4.62
N TYR A 320 -7.41 -13.84 3.35
CA TYR A 320 -7.73 -12.98 2.21
C TYR A 320 -9.16 -12.39 2.28
N GLU A 321 -10.17 -13.20 2.63
CA GLU A 321 -11.55 -12.74 2.79
C GLU A 321 -11.70 -11.77 3.97
N THR A 322 -10.96 -11.98 5.05
CA THR A 322 -10.92 -11.06 6.20
C THR A 322 -10.36 -9.70 5.78
N LEU A 323 -9.24 -9.67 5.05
CA LEU A 323 -8.60 -8.43 4.58
C LEU A 323 -9.51 -7.68 3.59
N THR A 324 -9.95 -8.36 2.53
CA THR A 324 -10.65 -7.72 1.41
C THR A 324 -12.11 -7.36 1.68
N ASN A 325 -12.69 -7.87 2.78
CA ASN A 325 -14.07 -7.58 3.17
C ASN A 325 -14.18 -7.01 4.60
N GLY A 326 -13.72 -7.75 5.60
CA GLY A 326 -13.83 -7.36 7.01
C GLY A 326 -13.02 -6.09 7.33
N GLU A 327 -11.70 -6.17 7.18
CA GLU A 327 -10.78 -5.05 7.41
C GLU A 327 -11.10 -3.86 6.52
N LYS A 328 -11.37 -4.11 5.23
CA LYS A 328 -11.75 -3.05 4.29
C LYS A 328 -12.91 -2.17 4.77
N ASN A 329 -13.88 -2.77 5.47
CA ASN A 329 -15.12 -2.12 5.88
C ASN A 329 -15.22 -1.89 7.40
N THR A 330 -14.17 -2.17 8.18
CA THR A 330 -14.23 -2.07 9.65
C THR A 330 -14.44 -0.62 10.11
N LEU A 331 -15.08 -0.41 11.27
CA LEU A 331 -15.36 0.92 11.81
C LEU A 331 -14.25 1.46 12.73
N ALA A 332 -13.27 0.63 13.09
CA ALA A 332 -12.05 1.02 13.80
C ALA A 332 -10.95 1.34 12.78
N PHE A 333 -9.75 1.75 13.22
CA PHE A 333 -8.55 1.64 12.37
C PHE A 333 -8.13 0.17 12.22
N THR A 334 -7.49 -0.18 11.09
CA THR A 334 -6.98 -1.53 10.83
C THR A 334 -5.93 -1.90 11.87
N SER A 335 -6.12 -3.06 12.49
CA SER A 335 -5.27 -3.58 13.57
C SER A 335 -5.53 -5.06 13.77
N ILE A 336 -4.73 -5.73 14.61
CA ILE A 336 -5.01 -7.11 15.01
C ILE A 336 -6.42 -7.28 15.63
N PHE A 337 -6.95 -6.23 16.27
CA PHE A 337 -8.29 -6.27 16.88
C PHE A 337 -9.41 -6.36 15.85
N SER A 338 -9.36 -5.50 14.83
CA SER A 338 -10.33 -5.55 13.74
C SER A 338 -10.20 -6.87 12.97
N PHE A 339 -8.97 -7.29 12.70
CA PHE A 339 -8.70 -8.47 11.87
C PHE A 339 -9.23 -9.74 12.54
N ILE A 340 -8.83 -10.00 13.79
CA ILE A 340 -9.26 -11.21 14.52
C ILE A 340 -10.77 -11.22 14.76
N THR A 341 -11.38 -10.05 15.01
CA THR A 341 -12.83 -9.96 15.18
C THR A 341 -13.57 -10.38 13.91
N GLU A 342 -13.14 -9.89 12.73
CA GLU A 342 -13.76 -10.26 11.46
C GLU A 342 -13.43 -11.71 11.04
N LEU A 343 -12.21 -12.19 11.30
CA LEU A 343 -11.81 -13.57 11.04
C LEU A 343 -12.67 -14.56 11.82
N LYS A 344 -12.93 -14.29 13.10
CA LYS A 344 -13.82 -15.11 13.95
C LYS A 344 -15.26 -15.13 13.43
N LYS A 345 -15.76 -14.01 12.87
CA LYS A 345 -17.10 -13.97 12.24
C LYS A 345 -17.16 -14.85 11.00
N LEU A 346 -16.09 -14.90 10.21
CA LEU A 346 -15.98 -15.79 9.05
C LEU A 346 -15.78 -17.26 9.44
N ASN A 347 -15.19 -17.52 10.60
CA ASN A 347 -14.82 -18.87 11.07
C ASN A 347 -15.39 -19.19 12.47
N PRO A 348 -16.73 -19.20 12.66
CA PRO A 348 -17.34 -19.31 13.99
C PRO A 348 -17.04 -20.64 14.71
N SER A 349 -16.71 -21.71 13.98
CA SER A 349 -16.32 -23.00 14.56
C SER A 349 -14.87 -23.04 15.06
N SER A 350 -14.04 -22.07 14.68
CA SER A 350 -12.60 -22.05 14.97
C SER A 350 -12.23 -20.99 16.01
N THR A 351 -13.21 -20.27 16.58
CA THR A 351 -12.98 -19.12 17.48
C THR A 351 -12.07 -19.45 18.66
N SER A 352 -12.29 -20.58 19.34
CA SER A 352 -11.45 -21.00 20.47
C SER A 352 -10.01 -21.34 20.08
N LYS A 353 -9.79 -21.80 18.85
CA LYS A 353 -8.45 -22.09 18.32
C LYS A 353 -7.74 -20.79 17.90
N ILE A 354 -8.47 -19.88 17.27
CA ILE A 354 -7.97 -18.53 16.96
C ILE A 354 -7.59 -17.81 18.27
N ASP A 355 -8.40 -17.93 19.32
CA ASP A 355 -8.08 -17.38 20.64
C ASP A 355 -6.85 -18.02 21.30
N ALA A 356 -6.55 -19.29 20.99
CA ALA A 356 -5.35 -19.96 21.49
C ALA A 356 -4.08 -19.41 20.82
N ILE A 357 -4.09 -19.26 19.48
CA ILE A 357 -2.99 -18.64 18.71
C ILE A 357 -2.74 -17.21 19.20
N VAL A 358 -3.80 -16.40 19.30
CA VAL A 358 -3.69 -15.02 19.82
C VAL A 358 -3.17 -15.00 21.27
N GLY A 359 -3.58 -15.98 22.08
CA GLY A 359 -3.14 -16.10 23.47
C GLY A 359 -1.67 -16.48 23.65
N ASP A 360 -1.05 -17.17 22.69
CA ASP A 360 0.37 -17.53 22.73
C ASP A 360 1.27 -16.29 22.66
N GLU A 361 0.77 -15.23 22.02
CA GLU A 361 1.40 -13.92 21.93
C GLU A 361 1.07 -12.97 23.11
N ASP A 362 0.65 -13.51 24.26
CA ASP A 362 0.24 -12.74 25.44
C ASP A 362 -0.88 -11.72 25.15
N ILE A 363 -1.74 -12.03 24.17
CA ILE A 363 -2.92 -11.23 23.84
C ILE A 363 -4.16 -11.96 24.36
N ALA A 364 -4.83 -11.36 25.34
CA ALA A 364 -6.13 -11.85 25.79
C ALA A 364 -7.14 -11.94 24.63
N SER A 365 -8.12 -12.84 24.72
CA SER A 365 -9.14 -13.02 23.67
C SER A 365 -9.71 -11.70 23.16
N ILE A 366 -9.72 -11.54 21.85
CA ILE A 366 -10.22 -10.32 21.17
C ILE A 366 -11.75 -10.41 21.06
N GLU A 367 -12.43 -9.46 21.71
CA GLU A 367 -13.90 -9.40 21.83
C GLU A 367 -14.55 -8.48 20.78
N ASP A 368 -13.84 -7.42 20.37
CA ASP A 368 -14.32 -6.44 19.41
C ASP A 368 -13.19 -5.77 18.61
N ILE A 369 -13.60 -5.02 17.57
CA ILE A 369 -12.71 -4.29 16.66
C ILE A 369 -11.96 -3.13 17.31
N TYR A 370 -12.30 -2.74 18.54
CA TYR A 370 -11.72 -1.58 19.24
C TYR A 370 -10.71 -1.98 20.31
N GLY A 371 -10.50 -3.28 20.52
CA GLY A 371 -9.66 -3.78 21.60
C GLY A 371 -10.23 -3.35 22.96
N SER A 372 -11.53 -3.54 23.19
CA SER A 372 -12.12 -3.28 24.51
C SER A 372 -11.57 -4.23 25.58
N ASN A 373 -11.76 -3.85 26.84
CA ASN A 373 -11.47 -4.64 28.04
C ASN A 373 -10.03 -5.16 28.16
N ARG A 374 -9.06 -4.49 27.51
CA ARG A 374 -7.64 -4.84 27.66
C ARG A 374 -7.18 -4.56 29.08
N ILE A 375 -6.45 -5.51 29.63
CA ILE A 375 -5.68 -5.37 30.86
C ILE A 375 -4.24 -5.66 30.47
N SER A 376 -3.32 -4.79 30.85
CA SER A 376 -1.90 -4.97 30.57
C SER A 376 -1.06 -4.31 31.66
N ASN A 377 0.20 -4.70 31.74
CA ASN A 377 1.25 -4.08 32.54
C ASN A 377 1.89 -2.85 31.83
N LEU A 378 1.25 -2.30 30.81
CA LEU A 378 1.71 -1.11 30.09
C LEU A 378 1.69 0.14 30.99
N GLN A 379 2.41 1.18 30.54
CA GLN A 379 2.46 2.48 31.21
C GLN A 379 1.05 3.07 31.43
N GLU A 380 0.82 3.65 32.62
CA GLU A 380 -0.48 4.23 32.98
C GLU A 380 -0.91 5.33 31.98
N GLY A 381 -2.09 5.15 31.40
CA GLY A 381 -2.63 5.99 30.32
C GLY A 381 -2.56 5.35 28.94
N SER A 382 -1.89 4.20 28.80
CA SER A 382 -1.84 3.48 27.51
C SER A 382 -3.19 2.92 27.08
N LEU A 383 -4.08 2.64 28.04
CA LEU A 383 -5.38 2.03 27.80
C LEU A 383 -6.56 2.83 28.38
N PRO A 384 -7.77 2.57 27.86
CA PRO A 384 -8.07 1.97 26.56
C PRO A 384 -7.58 2.78 25.36
N LEU A 385 -7.49 2.11 24.22
CA LEU A 385 -7.11 2.68 22.93
C LEU A 385 -8.19 3.62 22.37
N TYR A 386 -9.45 3.18 22.43
CA TYR A 386 -10.61 3.92 21.96
C TYR A 386 -11.47 4.40 23.14
N ARG A 387 -11.94 5.65 23.05
CA ARG A 387 -12.82 6.29 24.02
C ARG A 387 -14.10 6.74 23.33
N GLU A 388 -15.24 6.51 23.96
CA GLU A 388 -16.51 6.95 23.40
C GLU A 388 -16.87 8.36 23.87
N LEU A 389 -17.26 9.21 22.92
CA LEU A 389 -17.75 10.54 23.15
C LEU A 389 -19.22 10.64 22.74
N THR A 390 -20.06 11.13 23.65
CA THR A 390 -21.41 11.58 23.31
C THR A 390 -21.35 13.02 22.80
N VAL A 391 -21.91 13.29 21.62
CA VAL A 391 -21.96 14.64 21.03
C VAL A 391 -22.64 15.62 21.99
N ASP A 392 -22.17 16.86 22.03
CA ASP A 392 -22.52 17.92 22.99
C ASP A 392 -22.10 17.62 24.44
N ARG A 393 -21.13 16.71 24.63
CA ARG A 393 -20.43 16.49 25.91
C ARG A 393 -18.92 16.63 25.74
N THR A 394 -18.27 16.93 26.85
CA THR A 394 -16.81 16.90 26.98
C THR A 394 -16.39 15.65 27.75
N ILE A 395 -15.42 14.90 27.24
CA ILE A 395 -14.74 13.83 27.99
C ILE A 395 -13.32 14.26 28.33
N GLY A 396 -12.78 13.77 29.45
CA GLY A 396 -11.41 14.01 29.89
C GLY A 396 -10.50 12.78 29.74
N ASP A 397 -9.30 12.88 30.30
CA ASP A 397 -8.35 11.77 30.46
C ASP A 397 -8.01 11.00 29.16
N ILE A 398 -7.95 11.74 28.05
CA ILE A 398 -7.39 11.25 26.79
C ILE A 398 -5.91 11.57 26.80
N CYS A 399 -5.05 10.61 27.12
CA CYS A 399 -3.62 10.87 27.33
C CYS A 399 -2.73 10.25 26.25
N THR A 400 -1.92 11.07 25.58
CA THR A 400 -0.79 10.63 24.77
C THR A 400 0.47 10.55 25.63
N LEU A 401 1.37 9.63 25.29
CA LEU A 401 2.60 9.33 26.02
C LEU A 401 3.73 9.14 25.01
N ASN A 402 4.94 9.60 25.32
CA ASN A 402 6.15 9.29 24.54
C ASN A 402 7.03 8.19 25.18
N TYR A 403 6.52 7.52 26.22
CA TYR A 403 7.28 6.57 27.05
C TYR A 403 7.97 5.45 26.24
N TYR A 404 7.32 5.01 25.17
CA TYR A 404 7.82 3.97 24.25
C TYR A 404 8.55 4.53 23.02
N GLY A 405 8.76 5.85 22.97
CA GLY A 405 9.25 6.60 21.81
C GLY A 405 8.17 7.52 21.22
N THR A 406 8.42 8.05 20.02
CA THR A 406 7.63 9.14 19.40
C THR A 406 7.13 8.78 18.01
N PHE A 407 6.18 9.58 17.50
CA PHE A 407 5.50 9.38 16.21
C PHE A 407 4.68 8.09 16.12
N ASN A 408 5.30 6.98 15.74
CA ASN A 408 4.61 5.73 15.42
C ASN A 408 4.64 4.69 16.55
N LYS A 409 4.98 5.13 17.78
CA LYS A 409 5.09 4.26 18.95
C LYS A 409 3.80 4.23 19.74
N LEU A 410 3.68 3.18 20.54
CA LEU A 410 2.52 2.92 21.37
C LEU A 410 2.20 4.13 22.25
N SER A 411 0.93 4.52 22.24
CA SER A 411 0.37 5.63 23.01
C SER A 411 0.75 7.04 22.56
N ASN A 412 1.47 7.22 21.45
CA ASN A 412 1.60 8.55 20.84
C ASN A 412 0.26 9.05 20.29
N HIS A 413 -0.58 8.12 19.85
CA HIS A 413 -1.93 8.37 19.34
C HIS A 413 -3.02 7.84 20.30
N LYS A 414 -4.14 8.56 20.39
CA LYS A 414 -5.36 8.13 21.10
C LYS A 414 -6.60 8.37 20.26
N TYR A 415 -7.55 7.44 20.36
CA TYR A 415 -8.70 7.42 19.48
C TYR A 415 -10.00 7.76 20.23
N VAL A 416 -10.77 8.70 19.70
CA VAL A 416 -12.11 9.03 20.21
C VAL A 416 -13.16 8.72 19.15
N ARG A 417 -14.15 7.88 19.50
CA ARG A 417 -15.25 7.51 18.61
C ARG A 417 -16.55 8.21 19.01
N PHE A 418 -17.35 8.62 18.03
CA PHE A 418 -18.65 9.25 18.26
C PHE A 418 -19.58 9.13 17.05
N THR A 419 -20.87 9.40 17.26
CA THR A 419 -21.90 9.35 16.20
C THR A 419 -22.58 10.70 16.03
N ILE A 420 -22.56 11.21 14.80
CA ILE A 420 -23.33 12.38 14.38
C ILE A 420 -24.72 11.93 13.93
N ASN A 421 -25.76 12.47 14.56
CA ASN A 421 -27.16 12.11 14.29
C ASN A 421 -27.86 13.05 13.30
N LYS A 422 -27.30 14.26 13.09
CA LYS A 422 -27.88 15.31 12.25
C LYS A 422 -26.78 15.98 11.43
N ASN A 423 -27.07 16.28 10.16
CA ASN A 423 -26.16 17.08 9.34
C ASN A 423 -26.12 18.51 9.91
N ASP A 424 -24.95 18.96 10.34
CA ASP A 424 -24.74 20.30 10.92
C ASP A 424 -23.25 20.65 10.93
N THR A 425 -22.94 21.88 11.36
CA THR A 425 -21.57 22.26 11.68
C THR A 425 -21.30 22.01 13.16
N TYR A 426 -20.27 21.22 13.44
CA TYR A 426 -19.87 20.84 14.78
C TYR A 426 -18.51 21.47 15.14
N PRO A 427 -18.43 22.28 16.21
CA PRO A 427 -17.14 22.62 16.81
C PRO A 427 -16.50 21.37 17.42
N ILE A 428 -15.24 21.15 17.11
CA ILE A 428 -14.38 20.14 17.74
C ILE A 428 -13.29 20.88 18.50
N GLN A 429 -13.00 20.43 19.71
CA GLN A 429 -11.92 20.97 20.51
C GLN A 429 -11.18 19.85 21.23
N VAL A 430 -9.85 19.87 21.12
CA VAL A 430 -8.92 19.07 21.93
C VAL A 430 -8.12 20.07 22.76
N LYS A 431 -8.27 20.05 24.08
CA LYS A 431 -7.62 21.01 24.98
C LYS A 431 -6.84 20.28 26.06
N GLN A 432 -5.57 20.63 26.23
CA GLN A 432 -4.73 20.10 27.29
C GLN A 432 -5.38 20.31 28.67
N SER A 433 -5.43 19.24 29.47
CA SER A 433 -5.99 19.22 30.82
C SER A 433 -4.90 19.16 31.90
N ASN A 434 -3.70 18.66 31.59
CA ASN A 434 -2.55 18.62 32.50
C ASN A 434 -1.35 19.42 31.93
N GLY A 435 -1.14 20.64 32.43
CA GLY A 435 -0.04 21.50 31.96
C GLY A 435 -0.43 22.43 30.80
N ASN A 436 0.56 22.98 30.11
CA ASN A 436 0.38 24.06 29.14
C ASN A 436 1.42 24.09 28.00
N SER A 437 2.11 22.97 27.75
CA SER A 437 3.21 22.87 26.78
C SER A 437 2.93 21.88 25.65
N SER A 438 1.83 21.14 25.71
CA SER A 438 1.47 20.20 24.63
C SER A 438 1.01 20.99 23.42
N ASP A 439 1.20 20.44 22.23
CA ASP A 439 0.65 20.94 20.98
C ASP A 439 -0.31 19.86 20.45
N PRO A 440 -1.53 19.78 21.00
CA PRO A 440 -2.49 18.77 20.56
C PRO A 440 -2.79 18.96 19.09
N GLU A 441 -2.82 17.88 18.34
CA GLU A 441 -3.29 17.88 16.96
C GLU A 441 -4.31 16.76 16.76
N PHE A 442 -5.15 16.87 15.73
CA PHE A 442 -6.07 15.79 15.42
C PHE A 442 -6.41 15.61 13.93
N ALA A 443 -6.64 14.36 13.56
CA ALA A 443 -7.27 13.97 12.30
C ALA A 443 -8.67 13.41 12.56
N LEU A 444 -9.64 13.77 11.73
CA LEU A 444 -11.02 13.32 11.81
C LEU A 444 -11.34 12.40 10.63
N PHE A 445 -11.93 11.24 10.93
CA PHE A 445 -12.33 10.25 9.94
C PHE A 445 -13.83 9.97 10.07
N LYS A 446 -14.52 9.85 8.94
CA LYS A 446 -15.84 9.19 8.87
C LYS A 446 -15.59 7.71 8.64
N THR A 447 -16.33 6.83 9.30
CA THR A 447 -16.02 5.38 9.26
C THR A 447 -16.82 4.58 8.23
N SER A 448 -17.82 5.19 7.58
CA SER A 448 -18.61 4.53 6.53
C SER A 448 -19.17 5.55 5.50
N PRO A 449 -18.64 5.58 4.26
CA PRO A 449 -17.35 4.98 3.87
C PRO A 449 -16.21 5.53 4.74
N PHE A 450 -15.13 4.76 4.87
CA PHE A 450 -13.95 5.22 5.60
C PHE A 450 -13.25 6.35 4.81
N GLU A 451 -13.19 7.55 5.39
CA GLU A 451 -12.70 8.75 4.72
C GLU A 451 -12.04 9.69 5.72
N ASN A 452 -10.83 10.18 5.39
CA ASN A 452 -10.22 11.29 6.12
C ASN A 452 -10.95 12.60 5.75
N ILE A 453 -11.61 13.19 6.74
CA ILE A 453 -12.43 14.40 6.59
C ILE A 453 -11.60 15.66 6.78
N SER A 454 -10.66 15.65 7.73
CA SER A 454 -9.81 16.80 8.01
C SER A 454 -8.61 16.40 8.86
N ILE A 455 -7.46 17.03 8.60
CA ILE A 455 -6.31 17.08 9.49
C ILE A 455 -6.21 18.51 10.00
N ASN A 456 -6.12 18.70 11.33
CA ASN A 456 -6.03 20.01 11.96
C ASN A 456 -4.73 20.04 12.75
N GLU A 457 -3.80 20.83 12.23
CA GLU A 457 -2.42 20.99 12.72
C GLU A 457 -2.08 22.48 12.90
N SER A 458 -2.69 23.16 13.88
CA SER A 458 -2.53 24.62 13.96
C SER A 458 -1.22 25.07 14.61
N GLY A 459 -0.45 24.14 15.21
CA GLY A 459 0.77 24.44 15.96
C GLY A 459 0.52 25.23 17.23
N LYS A 460 -0.73 25.22 17.72
CA LYS A 460 -1.17 26.03 18.85
C LYS A 460 -1.08 25.25 20.15
N VAL A 461 -0.10 25.64 20.95
CA VAL A 461 0.12 25.12 22.29
C VAL A 461 -1.16 25.14 23.15
N GLY A 462 -1.46 23.96 23.70
CA GLY A 462 -2.47 23.66 24.70
C GLY A 462 -3.87 23.45 24.13
N ILE A 463 -4.12 23.75 22.84
CA ILE A 463 -5.47 23.66 22.28
C ILE A 463 -5.53 23.61 20.75
N GLU A 464 -6.31 22.66 20.23
CA GLU A 464 -6.64 22.55 18.82
C GLU A 464 -8.16 22.62 18.61
N LYS A 465 -8.60 23.28 17.53
CA LYS A 465 -10.02 23.52 17.26
C LYS A 465 -10.34 23.53 15.78
N ALA A 466 -11.44 22.88 15.43
CA ALA A 466 -12.04 23.01 14.12
C ALA A 466 -13.55 23.24 14.21
N ASN A 467 -14.14 23.86 13.19
CA ASN A 467 -15.60 23.88 12.98
C ASN A 467 -15.88 23.17 11.67
N LEU A 468 -16.42 21.96 11.74
CA LEU A 468 -16.52 21.07 10.58
C LEU A 468 -17.97 20.79 10.24
N ALA A 469 -18.31 20.85 8.95
CA ALA A 469 -19.61 20.42 8.45
C ALA A 469 -19.63 18.89 8.40
N LEU A 470 -20.35 18.26 9.34
CA LEU A 470 -20.42 16.81 9.45
C LEU A 470 -21.80 16.31 9.03
N THR A 471 -21.80 15.16 8.38
CA THR A 471 -23.03 14.44 7.99
C THR A 471 -23.36 13.38 9.02
N LYS A 472 -24.60 12.89 9.02
CA LYS A 472 -24.98 11.73 9.84
C LYS A 472 -24.03 10.55 9.57
N GLY A 473 -23.51 9.94 10.63
CA GLY A 473 -22.58 8.81 10.54
C GLY A 473 -21.74 8.62 11.80
N ASN A 474 -20.90 7.59 11.77
CA ASN A 474 -19.92 7.31 12.81
C ASN A 474 -18.56 7.93 12.43
N TYR A 475 -17.84 8.41 13.43
CA TYR A 475 -16.60 9.13 13.28
C TYR A 475 -15.53 8.65 14.26
N LEU A 476 -14.28 8.77 13.85
CA LEU A 476 -13.09 8.58 14.68
C LEU A 476 -12.26 9.86 14.68
N LEU A 477 -11.79 10.25 15.85
CA LEU A 477 -10.79 11.28 16.05
C LEU A 477 -9.49 10.60 16.43
N ASP A 478 -8.42 10.83 15.67
CA ASP A 478 -7.04 10.47 16.01
C ASP A 478 -6.38 11.70 16.63
N ILE A 479 -5.95 11.61 17.89
CA ILE A 479 -5.34 12.69 18.66
C ILE A 479 -3.90 12.34 18.97
N TYR A 480 -2.98 13.28 18.70
CA TYR A 480 -1.56 13.17 18.99
C TYR A 480 -0.98 14.49 19.49
N ASP A 481 0.27 14.47 19.94
CA ASP A 481 0.99 15.66 20.42
C ASP A 481 2.19 15.95 19.51
N SER A 482 2.19 17.10 18.82
CA SER A 482 3.29 17.47 17.91
C SER A 482 4.59 17.78 18.67
N ASN A 483 4.48 18.31 19.89
CA ASN A 483 5.63 18.60 20.76
C ASN A 483 6.24 17.34 21.41
N ASN A 484 5.61 16.17 21.25
CA ASN A 484 6.06 14.89 21.81
C ASN A 484 6.38 14.95 23.32
N ILE A 485 5.56 15.64 24.12
CA ILE A 485 5.80 15.74 25.56
C ILE A 485 5.55 14.40 26.27
N ASP A 486 6.21 14.18 27.41
CA ASP A 486 6.20 12.88 28.12
C ASP A 486 4.82 12.31 28.39
N LYS A 487 3.89 13.18 28.82
CA LYS A 487 2.48 12.86 29.02
C LYS A 487 1.62 14.10 28.84
N ALA A 488 0.84 14.12 27.78
CA ALA A 488 -0.21 15.10 27.57
C ALA A 488 -1.57 14.43 27.69
N CYS A 489 -2.46 14.98 28.50
CA CYS A 489 -3.84 14.57 28.65
C CYS A 489 -4.74 15.70 28.16
N TYR A 490 -5.86 15.32 27.56
CA TYR A 490 -6.75 16.24 26.90
C TYR A 490 -8.20 16.06 27.35
N SER A 491 -8.90 17.19 27.38
CA SER A 491 -10.35 17.25 27.31
C SER A 491 -10.77 17.39 25.85
N VAL A 492 -11.72 16.56 25.43
CA VAL A 492 -12.21 16.47 24.05
C VAL A 492 -13.69 16.72 24.01
N SER A 493 -14.15 17.60 23.12
CA SER A 493 -15.56 17.90 22.90
C SER A 493 -15.88 17.96 21.41
N VAL A 494 -17.03 17.41 21.03
CA VAL A 494 -17.64 17.58 19.69
C VAL A 494 -19.04 18.15 19.88
N GLY A 495 -19.32 19.29 19.28
CA GLY A 495 -20.52 20.08 19.58
C GLY A 495 -20.32 20.99 20.79
N LYS A 496 -21.37 21.21 21.57
CA LYS A 496 -21.33 22.13 22.72
C LYS A 496 -20.29 21.69 23.76
N VAL A 497 -19.44 22.62 24.15
CA VAL A 497 -18.51 22.43 25.27
C VAL A 497 -19.30 22.45 26.57
N THR A 498 -19.26 21.36 27.33
CA THR A 498 -19.75 21.28 28.70
C THR A 498 -18.58 21.18 29.67
N ASN A 499 -18.75 21.61 30.92
CA ASN A 499 -17.76 21.31 31.96
C ASN A 499 -17.67 19.78 32.14
N VAL A 500 -16.46 19.28 32.37
CA VAL A 500 -16.25 17.88 32.75
C VAL A 500 -16.75 17.75 34.19
N ASP A 501 -17.97 17.26 34.37
CA ASP A 501 -18.46 16.94 35.70
C ASP A 501 -17.65 15.75 36.22
N ASN A 502 -16.97 15.94 37.36
CA ASN A 502 -16.32 14.87 38.12
C ASN A 502 -17.38 13.92 38.70
N SER A 503 -18.15 13.22 37.86
CA SER A 503 -19.12 12.22 38.31
C SER A 503 -18.40 10.88 38.55
N ASN A 504 -17.47 10.86 39.50
CA ASN A 504 -17.01 9.63 40.15
C ASN A 504 -16.50 9.83 41.58
N ASN A 505 -16.86 10.96 42.22
CA ASN A 505 -16.70 11.10 43.66
C ASN A 505 -17.69 12.14 44.17
N ASN A 506 -18.79 11.71 44.79
CA ASN A 506 -19.39 12.33 45.97
C ASN A 506 -20.71 11.64 46.35
N ASN A 507 -20.60 10.71 47.30
CA ASN A 507 -21.63 10.56 48.32
C ASN A 507 -21.15 11.30 49.57
N ASN A 508 -22.04 12.13 50.13
CA ASN A 508 -22.00 12.77 51.45
C ASN A 508 -20.89 13.84 51.61
N ASN A 509 -21.16 15.11 51.84
CA ASN A 509 -22.05 15.69 52.84
C ASN A 509 -22.05 17.21 52.66
N SER A 510 -23.24 17.81 52.73
CA SER A 510 -23.44 19.24 52.90
C SER A 510 -23.18 19.63 54.36
N ASN A 511 -22.57 20.80 54.59
CA ASN A 511 -23.03 21.84 55.52
C ASN A 511 -22.06 23.03 55.50
N ASP A 512 -22.65 24.22 55.35
CA ASP A 512 -22.35 25.52 55.98
C ASP A 512 -20.88 26.01 56.00
N ASP A 513 -20.52 27.27 55.71
CA ASP A 513 -21.16 28.50 56.17
C ASP A 513 -20.63 29.74 55.40
N ASN A 514 -21.39 30.83 55.52
CA ASN A 514 -21.09 32.21 55.12
C ASN A 514 -19.71 32.73 55.57
N LEU A 515 -19.09 33.65 54.78
CA LEU A 515 -18.96 35.05 55.19
C LEU A 515 -18.32 35.97 54.12
N SER A 516 -18.77 37.21 54.18
CA SER A 516 -18.46 38.43 53.41
C SER A 516 -16.98 38.84 53.28
N SER A 517 -16.64 39.60 52.23
CA SER A 517 -16.43 41.07 52.35
C SER A 517 -15.90 41.75 51.09
N ASN A 518 -16.45 42.94 50.86
CA ASN A 518 -16.01 44.08 50.06
C ASN A 518 -14.51 44.20 49.73
N ASN A 519 -14.20 44.69 48.52
CA ASN A 519 -13.78 46.10 48.38
C ASN A 519 -13.70 46.57 46.92
N ASN A 520 -14.01 47.85 46.78
CA ASN A 520 -14.17 48.65 45.58
C ASN A 520 -13.01 49.66 45.51
N SER A 521 -12.41 49.90 44.34
CA SER A 521 -11.72 51.15 43.92
C SER A 521 -11.14 50.93 42.52
N ASN A 522 -11.58 51.70 41.51
CA ASN A 522 -10.96 52.94 41.00
C ASN A 522 -9.53 52.71 40.47
N SER A 523 -9.09 53.24 39.33
CA SER A 523 -9.65 54.12 38.31
C SER A 523 -8.59 54.22 37.19
N ASP A 524 -8.98 54.83 36.06
CA ASP A 524 -8.13 55.58 35.13
C ASP A 524 -7.12 54.83 34.24
N ASN A 525 -6.75 55.27 33.04
CA ASN A 525 -7.30 56.15 31.99
C ASN A 525 -6.25 56.11 30.85
N SER A 526 -6.61 56.58 29.65
CA SER A 526 -5.72 57.02 28.54
C SER A 526 -5.14 55.91 27.64
N SER A 527 -5.60 55.80 26.38
CA SER A 527 -5.13 56.49 25.15
C SER A 527 -3.76 55.95 24.69
N SER A 528 -3.52 55.56 23.43
CA SER A 528 -3.78 56.30 22.19
C SER A 528 -3.46 55.45 20.94
N ASN A 529 -4.24 55.68 19.87
CA ASN A 529 -3.90 55.69 18.44
C ASN A 529 -2.53 55.13 17.97
N SER A 530 -2.54 54.27 16.95
CA SER A 530 -2.29 54.74 15.58
C SER A 530 -2.62 53.67 14.52
N SER A 531 -3.19 54.18 13.44
CA SER A 531 -3.50 53.57 12.15
C SER A 531 -2.27 53.10 11.38
N THR A 532 -2.42 52.07 10.53
CA THR A 532 -2.34 52.24 9.06
C THR A 532 -2.71 50.97 8.32
N SER A 533 -3.51 51.18 7.28
CA SER A 533 -3.99 50.25 6.25
C SER A 533 -2.91 49.86 5.24
N SER A 534 -3.01 48.66 4.67
CA SER A 534 -2.84 48.51 3.21
C SER A 534 -3.60 47.29 2.69
N THR A 535 -4.42 47.57 1.67
CA THR A 535 -5.23 46.67 0.85
C THR A 535 -4.69 46.70 -0.57
N THR A 536 -4.55 45.54 -1.22
CA THR A 536 -4.54 45.37 -2.68
C THR A 536 -5.02 43.94 -2.96
N ALA A 537 -6.28 43.71 -3.33
CA ALA A 537 -6.92 43.90 -4.64
C ALA A 537 -6.52 42.81 -5.66
N SER A 538 -7.40 41.82 -5.79
CA SER A 538 -7.47 40.85 -6.88
C SER A 538 -8.09 41.49 -8.13
N VAL A 539 -7.50 41.25 -9.29
CA VAL A 539 -8.05 41.64 -10.59
C VAL A 539 -8.58 40.39 -11.28
N GLY A 540 -9.90 40.27 -11.35
CA GLY A 540 -10.59 39.35 -12.26
C GLY A 540 -10.74 40.00 -13.62
N LEU A 541 -10.43 39.23 -14.67
CA LEU A 541 -10.71 39.60 -16.07
C LEU A 541 -11.80 38.65 -16.59
N THR A 542 -12.93 39.23 -16.94
CA THR A 542 -14.02 38.63 -17.72
C THR A 542 -14.07 39.36 -19.06
N LEU A 543 -14.26 38.62 -20.17
CA LEU A 543 -14.74 39.16 -21.45
C LEU A 543 -15.66 38.13 -22.15
N PRO A 544 -16.59 38.58 -23.02
CA PRO A 544 -17.90 37.97 -23.20
C PRO A 544 -18.13 37.28 -24.56
N ASP A 545 -19.27 36.59 -24.63
CA ASP A 545 -19.83 35.92 -25.80
C ASP A 545 -20.41 36.85 -26.90
N ASN A 546 -20.42 36.28 -28.12
CA ASN A 546 -21.32 36.46 -29.27
C ASN A 546 -21.17 37.67 -30.22
N ILE A 547 -21.11 37.37 -31.53
CA ILE A 547 -22.10 37.74 -32.58
C ILE A 547 -21.62 37.25 -33.99
N PHE A 548 -22.37 36.29 -34.55
CA PHE A 548 -22.98 36.24 -35.89
C PHE A 548 -22.23 36.78 -37.15
N LEU A 549 -22.10 35.94 -38.21
CA LEU A 549 -23.01 35.88 -39.38
C LEU A 549 -22.31 35.35 -40.68
N THR A 550 -22.79 34.22 -41.18
CA THR A 550 -22.96 33.76 -42.59
C THR A 550 -21.84 33.87 -43.64
N THR A 551 -21.47 32.70 -44.20
CA THR A 551 -21.49 32.27 -45.64
C THR A 551 -20.70 30.94 -45.68
N LEU A 552 -21.01 29.86 -46.39
CA LEU A 552 -21.89 29.56 -47.52
C LEU A 552 -22.07 28.03 -47.53
N ILE A 553 -23.31 27.57 -47.76
CA ILE A 553 -23.68 26.18 -48.00
C ILE A 553 -23.20 25.75 -49.42
N LEU A 554 -23.03 24.43 -49.62
CA LEU A 554 -22.78 23.69 -50.88
C LEU A 554 -21.29 23.43 -51.25
N LEU A 555 -20.73 22.30 -50.81
CA LEU A 555 -20.54 21.15 -51.70
C LEU A 555 -20.21 19.88 -50.90
N THR A 556 -21.01 18.87 -51.17
CA THR A 556 -21.02 17.50 -50.64
C THR A 556 -19.98 16.60 -51.29
N ILE A 557 -19.48 15.65 -50.48
CA ILE A 557 -19.13 14.25 -50.84
C ILE A 557 -17.88 14.08 -51.71
N LEU A 558 -16.76 13.70 -51.06
CA LEU A 558 -15.88 12.61 -51.48
C LEU A 558 -14.77 12.38 -50.43
N PHE A 559 -14.55 11.10 -50.10
CA PHE A 559 -13.46 10.52 -49.28
C PHE A 559 -13.62 10.48 -47.74
N ILE A 560 -14.27 9.40 -47.28
CA ILE A 560 -13.92 8.69 -46.04
C ILE A 560 -13.39 7.31 -46.45
N PRO A 561 -12.20 6.84 -46.01
CA PRO A 561 -11.76 5.48 -46.24
C PRO A 561 -12.42 4.53 -45.23
N LEU A 562 -13.12 3.52 -45.73
CA LEU A 562 -13.59 2.37 -44.96
C LEU A 562 -12.40 1.50 -44.53
N PHE A 563 -12.22 1.30 -43.23
CA PHE A 563 -11.59 0.12 -42.66
C PHE A 563 -12.25 -0.15 -41.31
N PHE A 564 -13.23 -1.06 -41.27
CA PHE A 564 -13.58 -1.93 -40.14
C PHE A 564 -14.83 -2.72 -40.54
N ILE A 565 -14.74 -4.05 -40.50
CA ILE A 565 -15.77 -5.05 -40.15
C ILE A 565 -15.31 -6.38 -40.78
N ARG A 566 -14.83 -7.29 -39.92
CA ARG A 566 -14.93 -8.73 -40.17
C ARG A 566 -15.00 -9.47 -38.85
N LYS A 567 -16.21 -9.78 -38.40
CA LYS A 567 -16.49 -10.85 -37.45
C LYS A 567 -17.83 -11.47 -37.81
N GLU A 568 -17.84 -12.80 -37.70
CA GLU A 568 -18.96 -13.75 -37.86
C GLU A 568 -19.26 -14.29 -39.27
N LEU A 569 -18.94 -15.59 -39.44
CA LEU A 569 -19.96 -16.58 -39.79
C LEU A 569 -19.50 -17.97 -39.35
N LYS A 570 -20.36 -18.62 -38.56
CA LYS A 570 -20.33 -20.04 -38.20
C LYS A 570 -20.63 -20.90 -39.44
N LEU A 571 -19.85 -21.96 -39.62
CA LEU A 571 -20.31 -23.34 -39.84
C LEU A 571 -19.21 -24.29 -39.40
#